data_AF-A0A6P5RRN5-F1
#
_entry.id   AF-A0A6P5RRN5-F1
#
_cell.length_a   1.000
_cell.length_b   1.000
_cell.length_c   1.000
_cell.angle_alpha   90.00
_cell.angle_beta   90.00
_cell.angle_gamma   90.00
#
_symmetry.space_group_name_H-M   'P 1'
#
loop_
_entity.id
_entity.type
_entity.pdbx_description
1 polymer ?
#
loop_
_entity_poly.entity_id
_entity_poly.type
_entity_poly.pdbx_seq_one_letter_code
_entity_poly.pdbx_strand_id
1 'polypeptide(L)'
;MFIGDGAKLVRDAFQLAKEKSPCIIFIDEIDAIGTKRFDSEVSGDREVQRTMLELLNQLDGFSSDDRIKVIAATNRADILDPALMRSGRLDRKIEFPHPTEDARARILQIHSRKMNVHPDVNFE
;
A
#
# COMPACT_ATOMS: atom_id res chain seq x y z
N MET A 1 -1.74 11.35 21.63
CA MET A 1 -2.42 10.83 20.44
C MET A 1 -3.91 11.08 20.64
N PHE A 2 -4.58 11.81 19.75
CA PHE A 2 -6.00 12.10 19.89
C PHE A 2 -6.81 10.92 19.35
N ILE A 3 -7.72 10.40 20.18
CA ILE A 3 -8.48 9.19 19.87
C ILE A 3 -9.37 9.45 18.64
N GLY A 4 -9.11 8.74 17.54
CA GLY A 4 -9.96 8.72 16.35
C GLY A 4 -9.53 9.66 15.22
N ASP A 5 -8.37 10.31 15.33
CA ASP A 5 -7.81 11.14 14.26
C ASP A 5 -7.48 10.31 13.01
N GLY A 6 -6.94 9.10 13.17
CA GLY A 6 -6.61 8.22 12.04
C GLY A 6 -7.82 7.89 11.17
N ALA A 7 -8.95 7.51 11.77
CA ALA A 7 -10.19 7.23 11.03
C ALA A 7 -10.75 8.50 10.34
N LYS A 8 -10.60 9.68 10.95
CA LYS A 8 -11.00 10.94 10.31
C LYS A 8 -10.16 11.23 9.07
N LEU A 9 -8.83 11.07 9.17
CA LEU A 9 -7.93 11.28 8.04
C LEU A 9 -8.24 10.36 6.86
N VAL A 10 -8.58 9.09 7.12
CA VAL A 10 -9.01 8.16 6.07
C VAL A 10 -10.28 8.68 5.37
N ARG A 11 -11.29 9.12 6.11
CA ARG A 11 -12.51 9.70 5.50
C ARG A 11 -12.22 10.94 4.66
N ASP A 12 -11.43 11.85 5.21
CA ASP A 12 -11.10 13.12 4.54
C ASP A 12 -10.31 12.87 3.25
N ALA A 13 -9.39 11.89 3.23
CA ALA A 13 -8.64 11.51 2.04
C ALA A 13 -9.53 10.94 0.93
N PHE A 14 -10.47 10.04 1.28
CA PHE A 14 -11.40 9.47 0.29
C PHE A 14 -12.43 10.49 -0.20
N GLN A 15 -12.88 11.40 0.66
CA GLN A 15 -13.75 12.50 0.27
C GLN A 15 -13.06 13.42 -0.73
N LEU A 16 -11.81 13.79 -0.48
CA LEU A 16 -11.00 14.58 -1.42
C LEU A 16 -10.80 13.85 -2.75
N ALA A 17 -10.55 12.54 -2.72
CA ALA A 17 -10.41 11.73 -3.94
C ALA A 17 -11.70 11.69 -4.77
N LYS A 18 -12.88 11.69 -4.12
CA LYS A 18 -14.19 11.79 -4.79
C LYS A 18 -14.39 13.14 -5.45
N GLU A 19 -14.04 14.23 -4.76
CA GLU A 19 -14.11 15.59 -5.32
C GLU A 19 -13.14 15.80 -6.49
N LYS A 20 -12.02 15.08 -6.51
CA LYS A 20 -10.97 15.16 -7.55
C LYS A 20 -10.98 13.98 -8.52
N SER A 21 -12.05 13.21 -8.57
CA SER A 21 -12.17 12.04 -9.44
C SER A 21 -11.98 12.42 -10.91
N PRO A 22 -11.22 11.64 -11.72
CA PRO A 22 -10.59 10.36 -11.40
C PRO A 22 -9.27 10.51 -10.61
N CYS A 23 -9.03 9.61 -9.65
CA CYS A 23 -7.88 9.69 -8.74
C CYS A 23 -7.29 8.31 -8.43
N ILE A 24 -6.00 8.27 -8.07
CA ILE A 24 -5.34 7.10 -7.52
C ILE A 24 -4.89 7.42 -6.09
N ILE A 25 -5.32 6.61 -5.13
CA ILE A 25 -4.83 6.64 -3.75
C ILE A 25 -3.73 5.59 -3.64
N PHE A 26 -2.52 6.03 -3.30
CA PHE A 26 -1.40 5.15 -2.98
C PHE A 26 -1.18 5.11 -1.47
N ILE A 27 -1.19 3.91 -0.89
CA ILE A 27 -0.96 3.65 0.53
C ILE A 27 0.33 2.85 0.64
N ASP A 28 1.36 3.45 1.21
CA ASP A 28 2.60 2.74 1.54
C ASP A 28 2.52 2.16 2.95
N GLU A 29 3.33 1.13 3.23
CA GLU A 29 3.41 0.46 4.54
C GLU A 29 2.03 0.13 5.14
N ILE A 30 1.14 -0.49 4.35
CA ILE A 30 -0.23 -0.80 4.82
C ILE A 30 -0.23 -1.76 6.04
N ASP A 31 0.85 -2.49 6.28
CA ASP A 31 1.07 -3.30 7.49
C ASP A 31 1.19 -2.48 8.78
N ALA A 32 1.38 -1.16 8.71
CA ALA A 32 1.30 -0.30 9.90
C ALA A 32 -0.12 -0.24 10.48
N ILE A 33 -1.15 -0.41 9.63
CA ILE A 33 -2.57 -0.38 10.04
C ILE A 33 -3.32 -1.68 9.76
N GLY A 34 -2.74 -2.59 8.97
CA GLY A 34 -3.40 -3.77 8.45
C GLY A 34 -3.08 -5.07 9.17
N THR A 35 -2.45 -5.05 10.34
CA THR A 35 -1.94 -6.27 11.02
C THR A 35 -3.05 -7.13 11.63
N LYS A 36 -2.93 -8.46 11.51
CA LYS A 36 -3.73 -9.43 12.28
C LYS A 36 -3.52 -9.24 13.77
N ARG A 37 -4.61 -9.36 14.52
CA ARG A 37 -4.66 -9.20 15.98
C ARG A 37 -3.61 -10.04 16.71
N PHE A 38 -3.01 -9.44 17.73
CA PHE A 38 -2.66 -10.15 18.96
C PHE A 38 -3.65 -9.67 20.03
N ASP A 39 -4.14 -10.57 20.89
CA ASP A 39 -5.07 -10.27 21.99
C ASP A 39 -4.39 -9.45 23.12
N SER A 40 -3.65 -8.40 22.78
CA SER A 40 -3.04 -7.48 23.73
C SER A 40 -4.03 -6.37 24.10
N GLU A 41 -4.38 -6.26 25.38
CA GLU A 41 -5.26 -5.23 25.95
C GLU A 41 -4.60 -3.83 26.01
N VAL A 42 -3.79 -3.46 25.02
CA VAL A 42 -3.11 -2.16 24.98
C VAL A 42 -3.97 -1.16 24.21
N SER A 43 -4.30 -0.03 24.83
CA SER A 43 -5.16 1.01 24.24
C SER A 43 -4.71 1.54 22.87
N GLY A 44 -3.42 1.42 22.52
CA GLY A 44 -2.89 1.82 21.20
C GLY A 44 -3.38 0.94 20.04
N ASP A 45 -3.56 -0.37 20.28
CA ASP A 45 -4.02 -1.32 19.26
C ASP A 45 -5.45 -1.02 18.80
N ARG A 46 -6.28 -0.47 19.70
CA ARG A 46 -7.66 -0.07 19.40
C ARG A 46 -7.76 1.10 18.41
N GLU A 47 -6.82 2.03 18.42
CA GLU A 47 -6.84 3.18 17.51
C GLU A 47 -6.46 2.78 16.09
N VAL A 48 -5.40 1.98 15.95
CA VAL A 48 -4.95 1.41 14.69
C VAL A 48 -6.08 0.57 14.08
N GLN A 49 -6.72 -0.28 14.90
CA GLN A 49 -7.86 -1.08 14.47
C GLN A 49 -9.04 -0.23 13.97
N ARG A 50 -9.36 0.88 14.65
CA ARG A 50 -10.44 1.77 14.22
C ARG A 50 -10.13 2.42 12.87
N THR A 51 -8.88 2.80 12.65
CA THR A 51 -8.41 3.36 11.37
C THR A 51 -8.48 2.32 10.26
N MET A 52 -8.08 1.08 10.53
CA MET A 52 -8.19 -0.04 9.60
C MET A 52 -9.65 -0.32 9.20
N LEU A 53 -10.57 -0.37 10.18
CA LEU A 53 -11.99 -0.61 9.91
C LEU A 53 -12.61 0.49 9.05
N GLU A 54 -12.22 1.75 9.28
CA GLU A 54 -12.66 2.86 8.43
C GLU A 54 -12.13 2.70 7.00
N LEU A 55 -10.86 2.32 6.82
CA LEU A 55 -10.31 2.04 5.49
C LEU A 55 -11.11 0.94 4.78
N LEU A 56 -11.43 -0.16 5.48
CA LEU A 56 -12.27 -1.22 4.93
C LEU A 56 -13.65 -0.73 4.50
N ASN A 57 -14.29 0.12 5.30
CA ASN A 57 -15.58 0.71 4.97
C ASN A 57 -15.50 1.60 3.71
N GLN A 58 -14.42 2.38 3.56
CA GLN A 58 -14.22 3.20 2.36
C GLN A 58 -13.96 2.35 1.11
N LEU A 59 -13.27 1.21 1.25
CA LEU A 59 -13.04 0.26 0.16
C LEU A 59 -14.33 -0.49 -0.24
N ASP A 60 -15.15 -0.91 0.73
CA ASP A 60 -16.44 -1.58 0.46
C ASP A 60 -17.49 -0.62 -0.13
N GLY A 61 -17.37 0.68 0.18
CA GLY A 61 -18.29 1.72 -0.26
C GLY A 61 -18.14 2.12 -1.74
N PHE A 62 -17.22 1.52 -2.48
CA PHE A 62 -17.08 1.77 -3.91
C PHE A 62 -18.17 1.03 -4.70
N SER A 63 -18.92 1.80 -5.47
CA SER A 63 -19.71 1.29 -6.58
C SER A 63 -18.78 0.96 -7.75
N SER A 64 -19.16 0.02 -8.62
CA SER A 64 -18.37 -0.37 -9.79
C SER A 64 -18.09 0.77 -10.78
N ASP A 65 -18.80 1.90 -10.64
CA ASP A 65 -18.66 3.10 -11.46
C ASP A 65 -17.63 4.12 -10.89
N ASP A 66 -17.06 3.83 -9.72
CA ASP A 66 -16.10 4.72 -9.08
C ASP A 66 -14.74 4.71 -9.81
N ARG A 67 -14.37 5.88 -10.34
CA ARG A 67 -13.09 6.15 -11.04
C ARG A 67 -11.92 6.39 -10.09
N ILE A 68 -12.04 5.94 -8.85
CA ILE A 68 -10.98 5.99 -7.85
C ILE A 68 -10.34 4.60 -7.79
N LYS A 69 -9.02 4.53 -7.90
CA LYS A 69 -8.26 3.29 -7.75
C LYS A 69 -7.37 3.39 -6.52
N VAL A 70 -7.24 2.28 -5.80
CA VAL A 70 -6.38 2.18 -4.62
C VAL A 70 -5.24 1.23 -4.94
N ILE A 71 -4.01 1.67 -4.67
CA ILE A 71 -2.80 0.86 -4.72
C ILE A 71 -2.22 0.84 -3.31
N ALA A 72 -1.93 -0.34 -2.79
CA ALA A 72 -1.29 -0.50 -1.48
C ALA A 72 0.02 -1.26 -1.61
N ALA A 73 1.03 -0.87 -0.82
CA ALA A 73 2.32 -1.53 -0.74
C ALA A 73 2.61 -1.99 0.69
N THR A 74 3.25 -3.15 0.82
CA THR A 74 3.76 -3.68 2.09
C THR A 74 4.95 -4.58 1.84
N ASN A 75 5.85 -4.65 2.82
CA ASN A 75 6.93 -5.63 2.86
C ASN A 75 6.55 -6.90 3.65
N ARG A 76 5.38 -6.92 4.31
CA ARG A 76 4.95 -7.99 5.22
C ARG A 76 3.52 -8.46 4.91
N ALA A 77 3.33 -9.04 3.74
CA ALA A 77 2.01 -9.53 3.31
C ALA A 77 1.45 -10.69 4.17
N ASP A 78 2.31 -11.39 4.90
CA ASP A 78 1.98 -12.53 5.78
C ASP A 78 1.18 -12.14 7.02
N ILE A 79 1.45 -10.95 7.57
CA ILE A 79 0.80 -10.45 8.78
C ILE A 79 -0.48 -9.65 8.51
N LEU A 80 -0.80 -9.38 7.24
CA LEU A 80 -1.97 -8.59 6.89
C LEU A 80 -3.29 -9.31 7.25
N ASP A 81 -4.27 -8.54 7.71
CA ASP A 81 -5.62 -8.99 7.99
C ASP A 81 -6.24 -9.53 6.69
N PRO A 82 -6.74 -10.79 6.68
CA PRO A 82 -7.34 -11.38 5.49
C PRO A 82 -8.55 -10.59 4.98
N ALA A 83 -9.17 -9.77 5.83
CA ALA A 83 -10.24 -8.86 5.47
C ALA A 83 -9.80 -7.88 4.37
N LEU A 84 -8.57 -7.34 4.40
CA LEU A 84 -8.07 -6.43 3.35
C LEU A 84 -7.94 -7.13 1.99
N MET A 85 -7.69 -8.43 2.01
CA MET A 85 -7.38 -9.25 0.82
C MET A 85 -8.61 -9.94 0.21
N ARG A 86 -9.83 -9.62 0.67
CA ARG A 86 -11.07 -10.17 0.11
C ARG A 86 -11.44 -9.46 -1.19
N SER A 87 -12.23 -10.14 -2.01
CA SER A 87 -12.75 -9.56 -3.25
C SER A 87 -13.60 -8.32 -2.96
N GLY A 88 -13.46 -7.29 -3.79
CA GLY A 88 -14.09 -5.97 -3.63
C GLY A 88 -13.22 -4.95 -2.87
N ARG A 89 -12.02 -5.35 -2.43
CA ARG A 89 -11.05 -4.50 -1.73
C ARG A 89 -9.73 -4.49 -2.50
N LEU A 90 -8.73 -5.22 -2.02
CA LEU A 90 -7.45 -5.42 -2.73
C LEU A 90 -7.51 -6.68 -3.59
N ASP A 91 -8.17 -6.56 -4.75
CA ASP A 91 -8.43 -7.70 -5.65
C ASP A 91 -7.16 -8.26 -6.33
N ARG A 92 -6.27 -7.36 -6.76
CA ARG A 92 -5.05 -7.72 -7.49
C ARG A 92 -3.86 -7.76 -6.55
N LYS A 93 -3.15 -8.89 -6.54
CA LYS A 93 -1.94 -9.11 -5.76
C LYS A 93 -0.78 -9.20 -6.74
N ILE A 94 0.15 -8.27 -6.63
CA ILE A 94 1.35 -8.21 -7.47
C ILE A 94 2.53 -8.44 -6.55
N GLU A 95 3.18 -9.58 -6.72
CA GLU A 95 4.40 -9.90 -5.98
C GLU A 95 5.61 -9.30 -6.72
N PHE A 96 6.52 -8.71 -5.95
CA PHE A 96 7.77 -8.18 -6.45
C PHE A 96 8.89 -9.13 -6.02
N PRO A 97 9.29 -10.08 -6.87
CA PRO A 97 10.40 -10.97 -6.53
C PRO A 97 11.72 -10.19 -6.49
N HIS A 98 12.73 -10.78 -5.86
CA HIS A 98 14.09 -10.25 -5.98
C HIS A 98 14.54 -10.24 -7.45
N PRO A 99 15.30 -9.20 -7.90
CA PRO A 99 15.75 -9.11 -9.28
C PRO A 99 16.55 -10.34 -9.72
N THR A 100 16.20 -10.89 -10.88
CA THR A 100 16.98 -11.90 -11.60
C THR A 100 18.33 -11.34 -12.05
N GLU A 101 19.22 -12.19 -12.55
CA GLU A 101 20.52 -11.77 -13.09
C GLU A 101 20.36 -10.71 -14.20
N ASP A 102 19.53 -10.99 -15.21
CA ASP A 102 19.19 -10.03 -16.27
C ASP A 102 18.61 -8.72 -15.72
N ALA A 103 17.76 -8.80 -14.70
CA ALA A 103 17.16 -7.62 -14.08
C ALA A 103 18.20 -6.79 -13.32
N ARG A 104 19.14 -7.43 -12.60
CA ARG A 104 20.25 -6.75 -11.92
C ARG A 104 21.16 -6.03 -12.91
N ALA A 105 21.56 -6.70 -13.99
CA ALA A 105 22.34 -6.10 -15.07
C ALA A 105 21.67 -4.82 -15.59
N ARG A 106 20.36 -4.88 -15.84
CA ARG A 106 19.58 -3.74 -16.33
C ARG A 106 19.42 -2.62 -15.31
N ILE A 107 19.21 -2.95 -14.04
CA ILE A 107 19.15 -1.98 -12.94
C ILE A 107 20.48 -1.21 -12.87
N LEU A 108 21.61 -1.91 -12.85
CA LEU A 108 22.94 -1.30 -12.83
C LEU A 108 23.15 -0.41 -14.06
N GLN A 109 22.81 -0.92 -15.25
CA GLN A 109 22.94 -0.14 -16.48
C GLN A 109 22.14 1.15 -16.42
N ILE A 110 20.90 1.15 -15.92
CA ILE A 110 20.06 2.36 -15.79
C ILE A 110 20.69 3.38 -14.84
N HIS A 111 21.15 2.95 -13.67
CA HIS A 111 21.73 3.85 -12.67
C HIS A 111 23.10 4.40 -13.10
N SER A 112 23.87 3.65 -13.89
CA SER A 112 25.16 4.09 -14.42
C SER A 112 25.07 5.05 -15.60
N ARG A 113 23.89 5.25 -16.24
CA ARG A 113 23.74 6.11 -17.45
C ARG A 113 24.20 7.55 -17.29
N LYS A 114 24.16 8.09 -16.07
CA LYS A 114 24.54 9.48 -15.79
C LYS A 114 26.01 9.62 -15.36
N MET A 115 26.76 8.52 -15.32
CA MET A 115 28.13 8.46 -14.86
C MET A 115 29.08 8.22 -16.03
N ASN A 116 30.34 8.62 -15.88
CA ASN A 116 31.39 8.18 -16.79
C ASN A 116 31.78 6.74 -16.42
N VAL A 117 31.40 5.79 -17.25
CA VAL A 117 31.72 4.36 -17.09
C VAL A 117 32.80 3.97 -18.10
N HIS A 118 33.79 3.21 -17.64
CA HIS A 118 34.84 2.70 -18.51
C HIS A 118 34.23 1.75 -19.57
N PRO A 119 34.72 1.74 -20.83
CA PRO A 119 34.20 0.85 -21.88
C PRO A 119 34.25 -0.65 -21.53
N ASP A 120 35.14 -1.05 -20.62
CA ASP A 120 35.33 -2.44 -20.21
C ASP A 120 34.32 -2.92 -19.15
N VAL A 121 33.41 -2.06 -18.69
CA VAL A 121 32.39 -2.47 -17.72
C VAL A 121 31.42 -3.44 -18.38
N ASN A 122 31.43 -4.69 -17.91
CA ASN A 122 30.40 -5.68 -18.22
C ASN A 122 29.34 -5.68 -17.10
N PHE A 123 28.07 -5.54 -17.48
CA PHE A 123 26.94 -5.58 -16.55
C PHE A 123 26.28 -6.95 -16.49
N GLU A 124 26.63 -7.87 -17.41
CA GLU A 124 26.28 -9.28 -17.35
C GLU A 124 27.09 -10.00 -16.28
#